data_AF-A0A1S1LPE4-F1
#
_entry.id   AF-A0A1S1LPE4-F1
#
_cell.length_a   1.000
_cell.length_b   1.000
_cell.length_c   1.000
_cell.angle_alpha   90.00
_cell.angle_beta   90.00
_cell.angle_gamma   90.00
#
_symmetry.space_group_name_H-M   'P 1'
#
loop_
_entity.id
_entity.type
_entity.pdbx_description
1 polymer ?
#
loop_
_entity_poly.entity_id
_entity_poly.type
_entity_poly.pdbx_seq_one_letter_code
_entity_poly.pdbx_strand_id
1 'polypeptide(L)'
;MSSIFDPPDQGQVTRHADDLMQRANLVRRDGWDQYRHLWSCGEVIGTALVLSDDAALQRCGETTISALERWAFDLWGITGGQSDVDSGLLRTRAWFNSIRAAR
;
A
#
# COMPACT_ATOMS: atom_id res chain seq x y z
N MET A 1 -17.54 -2.17 19.03
CA MET A 1 -17.20 -3.13 17.96
C MET A 1 -17.22 -2.34 16.67
N SER A 2 -16.06 -2.01 16.10
CA SER A 2 -16.03 -1.40 14.75
C SER A 2 -16.41 -2.45 13.73
N SER A 3 -17.31 -2.08 12.83
CA SER A 3 -17.68 -2.89 11.68
C SER A 3 -16.48 -3.05 10.76
N ILE A 4 -16.37 -4.17 10.04
CA ILE A 4 -15.35 -4.32 8.98
C ILE A 4 -15.55 -3.31 7.83
N PHE A 5 -16.74 -2.69 7.78
CA PHE A 5 -17.09 -1.66 6.80
C PHE A 5 -16.84 -0.23 7.30
N ASP A 6 -16.51 -0.05 8.59
CA ASP A 6 -16.14 1.27 9.09
C ASP A 6 -14.79 1.66 8.47
N PRO A 7 -14.62 2.92 8.04
CA PRO A 7 -13.36 3.37 7.50
C PRO A 7 -12.24 3.21 8.54
N PRO A 8 -11.01 2.91 8.09
CA PRO A 8 -9.90 2.72 9.01
C PRO A 8 -9.66 3.95 9.89
N ASP A 9 -9.35 3.72 11.15
CA ASP A 9 -8.92 4.79 12.04
C ASP A 9 -7.47 5.22 11.71
N GLN A 10 -7.07 6.39 12.23
CA GLN A 10 -5.74 6.93 11.99
C GLN A 10 -4.62 5.99 12.51
N GLY A 11 -4.89 5.23 13.57
CA GLY A 11 -3.93 4.26 14.11
C GLY A 11 -3.75 3.03 13.21
N GLN A 12 -4.77 2.61 12.47
CA GLN A 12 -4.68 1.57 11.44
C GLN A 12 -3.85 2.08 10.25
N VAL A 13 -4.10 3.31 9.80
CA VAL A 13 -3.33 3.94 8.71
C VAL A 13 -1.85 4.08 9.08
N THR A 14 -1.52 4.52 10.29
CA THR A 14 -0.13 4.61 10.77
C THR A 14 0.54 3.23 10.83
N ARG A 15 -0.17 2.21 11.34
CA ARG A 15 0.35 0.83 11.39
C ARG A 15 0.68 0.30 10.00
N HIS A 16 -0.14 0.59 8.99
CA HIS A 16 0.18 0.24 7.61
C HIS A 16 1.47 0.90 7.14
N ALA A 17 1.68 2.18 7.45
CA ALA A 17 2.92 2.86 7.05
C ALA A 17 4.16 2.22 7.70
N ASP A 18 4.12 1.94 9.00
CA ASP A 18 5.23 1.32 9.73
C ASP A 18 5.55 -0.09 9.18
N ASP A 19 4.51 -0.88 8.95
CA ASP A 19 4.59 -2.24 8.41
C ASP A 19 5.23 -2.28 7.01
N LEU A 20 4.84 -1.34 6.14
CA LEU A 20 5.40 -1.19 4.80
C LEU A 20 6.84 -0.67 4.82
N MET A 21 7.18 0.26 5.72
CA MET A 21 8.58 0.72 5.88
C MET A 21 9.49 -0.44 6.28
N GLN A 22 9.06 -1.26 7.24
CA GLN A 22 9.82 -2.43 7.67
C GLN A 22 10.02 -3.42 6.50
N ARG A 23 8.96 -3.73 5.75
CA ARG A 23 9.04 -4.64 4.59
C ARG A 23 9.92 -4.10 3.47
N ALA A 24 9.83 -2.82 3.17
CA ALA A 24 10.69 -2.18 2.18
C ALA A 24 12.18 -2.29 2.56
N ASN A 25 12.51 -2.19 3.85
CA ASN A 25 13.88 -2.39 4.32
C ASN A 25 14.34 -3.85 4.20
N LEU A 26 13.46 -4.81 4.48
CA LEU A 26 13.74 -6.24 4.28
C LEU A 26 14.03 -6.56 2.81
N VAL A 27 13.18 -6.12 1.89
CA VAL A 27 13.36 -6.34 0.44
C VAL A 27 14.64 -5.69 -0.09
N ARG A 28 15.01 -4.49 0.40
CA ARG A 28 16.27 -3.85 0.01
C ARG A 28 17.49 -4.66 0.45
N ARG A 29 17.41 -5.31 1.61
CA ARG A 29 18.51 -6.09 2.16
C ARG A 29 18.65 -7.45 1.48
N ASP A 30 17.54 -8.16 1.31
CA ASP A 30 17.54 -9.59 0.96
C ASP A 30 16.93 -9.90 -0.41
N GLY A 31 16.39 -8.88 -1.10
CA GLY A 31 15.61 -9.05 -2.33
C GLY A 31 14.20 -9.57 -2.09
N TRP A 32 13.44 -9.74 -3.17
CA TRP A 32 12.04 -10.18 -3.12
C TRP A 32 11.85 -11.68 -2.90
N ASP A 33 12.79 -12.51 -3.34
CA ASP A 33 12.61 -13.97 -3.45
C ASP A 33 12.34 -14.63 -2.08
N GLN A 34 12.88 -14.05 -1.01
CA GLN A 34 12.66 -14.51 0.36
C GLN A 34 11.23 -14.26 0.88
N TYR A 35 10.50 -13.31 0.28
CA TYR A 35 9.28 -12.76 0.86
C TYR A 35 8.03 -12.88 -0.01
N ARG A 36 8.19 -12.81 -1.33
CA ARG A 36 7.07 -12.72 -2.29
C ARG A 36 6.09 -13.90 -2.26
N HIS A 37 6.50 -15.04 -1.71
CA HIS A 37 5.67 -16.24 -1.55
C HIS A 37 5.16 -16.43 -0.11
N LEU A 38 5.61 -15.61 0.83
CA LEU A 38 5.23 -15.66 2.25
C LEU A 38 4.24 -14.56 2.60
N TRP A 39 4.42 -13.38 2.00
CA TRP A 39 3.53 -12.23 2.22
C TRP A 39 2.25 -12.35 1.41
N SER A 40 1.18 -11.79 1.96
CA SER A 40 -0.06 -11.60 1.24
C SER A 40 0.12 -10.70 0.02
N CYS A 41 -0.79 -10.82 -0.94
CA CYS A 41 -0.78 -9.99 -2.15
C CYS A 41 -0.76 -8.48 -1.82
N GLY A 42 -1.56 -8.04 -0.83
CA GLY A 42 -1.60 -6.64 -0.41
C GLY A 42 -0.27 -6.14 0.17
N GLU A 43 0.41 -6.97 0.97
CA GLU A 43 1.73 -6.64 1.52
C GLU A 43 2.81 -6.53 0.43
N VAL A 44 2.79 -7.43 -0.56
CA VAL A 44 3.71 -7.36 -1.72
C VAL A 44 3.42 -6.10 -2.53
N ILE A 45 2.16 -5.84 -2.88
CA ILE A 45 1.75 -4.67 -3.67
C ILE A 45 2.13 -3.37 -2.94
N GLY A 46 1.80 -3.24 -1.66
CA GLY A 46 2.13 -2.04 -0.88
C GLY A 46 3.62 -1.81 -0.74
N THR A 47 4.40 -2.88 -0.54
CA THR A 47 5.86 -2.77 -0.44
C THR A 47 6.46 -2.38 -1.79
N ALA A 48 5.95 -2.94 -2.90
CA ALA A 48 6.36 -2.57 -4.25
C ALA A 48 6.04 -1.10 -4.57
N LEU A 49 4.87 -0.61 -4.15
CA LEU A 49 4.54 0.82 -4.22
C LEU A 49 5.57 1.65 -3.44
N VAL A 50 5.88 1.33 -2.18
CA VAL A 50 6.91 2.07 -1.40
C VAL A 50 8.27 2.05 -2.09
N LEU A 51 8.65 0.95 -2.74
CA LEU A 51 9.91 0.83 -3.45
C LEU A 51 9.94 1.44 -4.85
N SER A 52 8.77 1.87 -5.38
CA SER A 52 8.60 2.22 -6.78
C SER A 52 9.07 1.10 -7.72
N ASP A 53 8.79 -0.15 -7.36
CA ASP A 53 9.19 -1.34 -8.11
C ASP A 53 8.03 -1.82 -9.00
N ASP A 54 7.94 -1.25 -10.20
CA ASP A 54 6.90 -1.59 -11.17
C ASP A 54 7.01 -3.05 -11.65
N ALA A 55 8.21 -3.63 -11.68
CA ALA A 55 8.38 -5.04 -12.05
C ALA A 55 7.75 -5.97 -11.01
N ALA A 56 7.86 -5.65 -9.72
CA ALA A 56 7.18 -6.38 -8.67
C ALA A 56 5.65 -6.26 -8.78
N LEU A 57 5.12 -5.08 -9.09
CA LEU A 57 3.69 -4.89 -9.34
C LEU A 57 3.19 -5.72 -10.52
N GLN A 58 3.92 -5.71 -11.64
CA GLN A 58 3.56 -6.49 -12.83
C GLN A 58 3.55 -7.99 -12.56
N ARG A 59 4.44 -8.52 -11.71
CA ARG A 59 4.42 -9.93 -11.29
C ARG A 59 3.16 -10.29 -10.48
N CYS A 60 2.54 -9.32 -9.83
CA CYS A 60 1.25 -9.47 -9.15
C CYS A 60 0.05 -9.23 -10.07
N GLY A 61 0.27 -8.92 -11.35
CA GLY A 61 -0.79 -8.56 -12.30
C GLY A 61 -1.31 -7.14 -12.13
N GLU A 62 -0.56 -6.28 -11.43
CA GLU A 62 -0.97 -4.92 -11.08
C GLU A 62 -0.20 -3.86 -11.87
N THR A 63 -0.89 -2.76 -12.16
CA THR A 63 -0.26 -1.48 -12.53
C THR A 63 -0.08 -0.62 -11.28
N THR A 64 0.72 0.44 -11.36
CA THR A 64 0.80 1.43 -10.26
C THR A 64 -0.58 2.02 -9.95
N ILE A 65 -1.44 2.21 -10.95
CA ILE A 65 -2.77 2.80 -10.77
C ILE A 65 -3.69 1.82 -10.03
N SER A 66 -3.86 0.60 -10.54
CA SER A 66 -4.73 -0.41 -9.91
C SER A 66 -4.26 -0.78 -8.49
N ALA A 67 -2.95 -0.81 -8.27
CA ALA A 67 -2.37 -0.98 -6.93
C ALA A 67 -2.74 0.18 -5.99
N LEU A 68 -2.66 1.43 -6.44
CA LEU A 68 -3.06 2.60 -5.65
C LEU A 68 -4.57 2.64 -5.41
N GLU A 69 -5.40 2.24 -6.37
CA GLU A 69 -6.86 2.13 -6.20
C GLU A 69 -7.21 1.16 -5.08
N ARG A 70 -6.62 -0.04 -5.09
CA ARG A 70 -6.80 -1.02 -4.03
C ARG A 70 -6.45 -0.44 -2.66
N TRP A 71 -5.29 0.21 -2.57
CA TRP A 71 -4.85 0.84 -1.32
C TRP A 71 -5.72 2.03 -0.90
N ALA A 72 -6.37 2.74 -1.82
CA ALA A 72 -7.31 3.80 -1.46
C ALA A 72 -8.48 3.25 -0.63
N PHE A 73 -9.00 2.08 -1.00
CA PHE A 73 -10.06 1.42 -0.23
C PHE A 73 -9.54 0.85 1.09
N ASP A 74 -8.34 0.26 1.09
CA ASP A 74 -7.71 -0.27 2.30
C ASP A 74 -7.39 0.84 3.32
N LEU A 75 -7.10 2.08 2.88
CA LEU A 75 -6.74 3.20 3.75
C LEU A 75 -7.94 4.06 4.16
N TRP A 76 -8.91 4.25 3.26
CA TRP A 76 -9.97 5.25 3.45
C TRP A 76 -11.37 4.64 3.54
N GLY A 77 -11.47 3.30 3.50
CA GLY A 77 -12.74 2.57 3.45
C GLY A 77 -13.45 2.75 2.11
N ILE A 78 -14.67 2.22 2.00
CA ILE A 78 -15.42 2.20 0.73
C ILE A 78 -15.69 3.62 0.21
N THR A 79 -16.33 4.47 1.02
CA THR A 79 -16.70 5.83 0.61
C THR A 79 -15.48 6.73 0.41
N GLY A 80 -14.51 6.67 1.32
CA GLY A 80 -13.29 7.49 1.21
C GLY A 80 -12.41 7.04 0.06
N GLY A 81 -12.32 5.73 -0.18
CA GLY A 81 -11.56 5.14 -1.28
C GLY A 81 -12.14 5.56 -2.62
N GLN A 82 -13.47 5.44 -2.81
CA GLN A 82 -14.12 5.87 -4.04
C GLN A 82 -13.92 7.37 -4.31
N SER A 83 -14.07 8.21 -3.28
CA SER A 83 -13.82 9.65 -3.41
C SER A 83 -12.38 9.98 -3.82
N ASP A 84 -11.39 9.23 -3.30
CA ASP A 84 -10.00 9.40 -3.69
C ASP A 84 -9.75 8.90 -5.13
N VAL A 85 -10.33 7.77 -5.53
CA VAL A 85 -10.30 7.25 -6.92
C VAL A 85 -10.86 8.30 -7.89
N ASP A 86 -12.05 8.84 -7.60
CA ASP A 86 -12.72 9.86 -8.42
C ASP A 86 -11.88 11.15 -8.53
N SER A 87 -11.05 11.42 -7.52
CA SER A 87 -10.13 12.57 -7.47
C SER A 87 -8.77 12.28 -8.10
N GLY A 88 -8.53 11.09 -8.66
CA GLY A 88 -7.25 10.71 -9.27
C GLY A 88 -6.19 10.20 -8.28
N LEU A 89 -6.63 9.66 -7.14
CA LEU A 89 -5.82 9.02 -6.09
C LEU A 89 -4.87 9.97 -5.37
N LEU A 90 -5.21 11.26 -5.28
CA LEU A 90 -4.32 12.29 -4.74
C LEU A 90 -3.90 12.00 -3.30
N ARG A 91 -4.84 11.56 -2.45
CA ARG A 91 -4.58 11.27 -1.03
C ARG A 91 -3.74 10.03 -0.87
N THR A 92 -4.04 8.95 -1.59
CA THR A 92 -3.26 7.71 -1.54
C THR A 92 -1.84 7.91 -2.09
N ARG A 93 -1.69 8.66 -3.18
CA ARG A 93 -0.36 9.06 -3.70
C ARG A 93 0.42 9.86 -2.67
N ALA A 94 -0.20 10.86 -2.04
CA ALA A 94 0.44 11.67 -1.01
C ALA A 94 0.88 10.82 0.19
N TRP A 95 0.06 9.85 0.59
CA TRP A 95 0.39 8.92 1.67
C TRP A 95 1.59 8.02 1.33
N PHE A 96 1.63 7.39 0.15
CA PHE A 96 2.81 6.62 -0.25
C PHE A 96 4.06 7.51 -0.40
N ASN A 97 3.90 8.74 -0.89
CA ASN A 97 5.01 9.69 -1.01
C ASN A 97 5.58 10.08 0.37
N SER A 98 4.74 10.26 1.40
CA SER A 98 5.22 10.57 2.74
C SER A 98 6.04 9.41 3.33
N ILE A 99 5.63 8.17 3.10
CA ILE A 99 6.40 6.97 3.50
C ILE A 99 7.76 6.95 2.80
N ARG A 100 7.78 7.20 1.49
CA ARG A 100 9.03 7.26 0.71
C ARG A 100 9.96 8.38 1.17
N ALA A 101 9.41 9.49 1.66
CA ALA A 101 10.16 10.64 2.16
C ALA A 101 10.68 10.44 3.60
N ALA A 102 10.02 9.59 4.39
CA ALA A 102 10.44 9.24 5.76
C ALA A 102 11.57 8.19 5.80
N ARG A 103 11.99 7.69 4.63
CA ARG A 103 13.01 6.65 4.43
C ARG A 103 14.42 7.22 4.40
#